data_AF-A0A1M6T4R2-F1
#
_entry.id   AF-A0A1M6T4R2-F1
#
_cell.length_a   1.000
_cell.length_b   1.000
_cell.length_c   1.000
_cell.angle_alpha   90.00
_cell.angle_beta   90.00
_cell.angle_gamma   90.00
#
_symmetry.space_group_name_H-M   'P 1'
#
loop_
_entity.id
_entity.type
_entity.pdbx_description
1 polymer ?
#
loop_
_entity_poly.entity_id
_entity_poly.type
_entity_poly.pdbx_seq_one_letter_code
_entity_poly.pdbx_strand_id
1 'polypeptide(L)' 'MCAMNAVKCHKELREYYLRKTEDGKSKMSALNAVRNKLLHRVVAVVKRGTPYQEKLD' A
#
# COMPACT_ATOMS: atom_id res chain seq x y z
N MET A 1 1.01 13.18 -6.06
CA MET A 1 1.88 12.02 -5.72
C MET A 1 1.04 10.88 -5.13
N CYS A 2 0.88 9.76 -5.84
CA CYS A 2 -0.05 8.67 -5.50
C CYS A 2 0.18 8.04 -4.10
N ALA A 3 1.39 7.57 -3.79
CA ALA A 3 1.66 6.91 -2.50
C ALA A 3 1.45 7.83 -1.28
N MET A 4 1.76 9.11 -1.39
CA MET A 4 1.52 10.06 -0.29
C MET A 4 0.02 10.28 -0.05
N ASN A 5 -0.78 10.37 -1.11
CA ASN A 5 -2.24 10.44 -0.98
C ASN A 5 -2.80 9.13 -0.43
N ALA A 6 -2.28 7.99 -0.88
CA ALA A 6 -2.69 6.68 -0.38
C ALA A 6 -2.44 6.53 1.14
N VAL A 7 -1.30 7.02 1.65
CA VAL A 7 -1.01 7.07 3.10
C VAL A 7 -1.95 8.01 3.85
N LYS A 8 -2.47 9.08 3.23
CA LYS A 8 -3.40 10.01 3.86
C LYS A 8 -4.83 9.51 3.88
N CYS A 9 -5.27 8.87 2.79
CA CYS A 9 -6.68 8.54 2.55
C CYS A 9 -7.05 7.09 2.88
N HIS A 10 -6.08 6.17 2.91
CA HIS A 10 -6.35 4.74 3.09
C HIS A 10 -5.70 4.22 4.39
N LYS A 11 -6.54 3.83 5.36
CA LYS A 11 -6.10 3.41 6.70
C LYS A 11 -5.03 2.32 6.68
N GLU A 12 -5.26 1.23 5.96
CA GLU A 12 -4.29 0.12 5.89
C GLU A 12 -2.93 0.51 5.27
N LEU A 13 -2.91 1.43 4.29
CA LEU A 13 -1.66 1.90 3.68
C LEU A 13 -0.93 2.88 4.59
N ARG A 14 -1.67 3.65 5.40
CA ARG A 14 -1.11 4.47 6.49
C ARG A 14 -0.43 3.60 7.54
N GLU A 15 -1.12 2.58 8.04
CA GLU A 15 -0.58 1.64 9.03
C GLU A 15 0.63 0.90 8.48
N TYR A 16 0.59 0.48 7.21
CA TYR A 16 1.73 -0.13 6.54
C TYR A 16 2.95 0.81 6.47
N TYR A 17 2.73 2.08 6.14
CA TYR A 17 3.79 3.10 6.13
C TYR A 17 4.37 3.32 7.53
N LEU A 18 3.51 3.51 8.54
CA LEU A 18 3.92 3.76 9.93
C LEU A 18 4.75 2.61 10.48
N ARG A 19 4.28 1.37 10.30
CA ARG A 19 5.04 0.17 10.70
C ARG A 19 6.43 0.14 10.06
N LYS A 20 6.53 0.45 8.76
CA LYS A 20 7.85 0.49 8.08
C LYS A 20 8.77 1.56 8.65
N THR A 21 8.23 2.71 9.06
CA THR A 21 9.03 3.74 9.73
C THR A 21 9.42 3.35 11.15
N GLU A 22 8.56 2.64 11.88
CA GLU A 22 8.84 2.07 13.21
C GLU A 22 9.92 0.98 13.14
N ASP A 23 9.94 0.19 12.06
CA ASP A 23 11.01 -0.76 11.73
C ASP A 23 12.35 -0.08 11.36
N GLY A 24 12.47 1.24 11.51
CA GLY A 24 13.67 2.02 11.23
C GLY A 24 13.91 2.37 9.75
N LYS A 25 12.94 2.15 8.85
CA LYS A 25 13.10 2.55 7.44
C LYS A 25 12.97 4.07 7.29
N SER A 26 13.77 4.65 6.40
CA SER A 26 13.63 6.06 6.02
C SER A 26 12.25 6.33 5.42
N LYS A 27 11.73 7.56 5.61
CA LYS A 27 10.41 7.98 5.10
C LYS A 27 10.27 7.71 3.59
N MET A 28 11.33 7.95 2.82
CA MET A 28 11.33 7.71 1.37
C MET A 28 11.30 6.21 1.03
N SER A 29 12.06 5.39 1.76
CA SER A 29 12.02 3.93 1.60
C SER A 29 10.65 3.35 1.99
N ALA A 30 10.02 3.86 3.05
CA ALA A 30 8.67 3.47 3.46
C ALA A 30 7.63 3.85 2.40
N LEU A 31 7.73 5.05 1.80
CA LEU A 31 6.88 5.44 0.67
C LEU A 31 7.09 4.53 -0.56
N ASN A 32 8.32 4.10 -0.85
CA ASN A 32 8.58 3.13 -1.92
C ASN A 32 7.93 1.78 -1.64
N ALA A 33 7.93 1.34 -0.38
CA ALA A 33 7.21 0.14 0.00
C ALA A 33 5.69 0.28 -0.24
N VAL A 34 5.09 1.46 0.01
CA VAL A 34 3.68 1.74 -0.29
C VAL A 34 3.42 1.66 -1.80
N ARG A 35 4.27 2.26 -2.63
CA ARG A 35 4.18 2.17 -4.10
C ARG A 35 4.19 0.71 -4.56
N ASN A 36 5.12 -0.08 -4.03
CA ASN A 36 5.23 -1.50 -4.37
C ASN A 36 3.99 -2.29 -3.93
N LYS A 37 3.44 -2.00 -2.74
CA LYS A 37 2.21 -2.63 -2.24
C LYS A 37 1.01 -2.34 -3.15
N LEU A 38 0.87 -1.10 -3.65
CA LEU A 38 -0.16 -0.74 -4.63
C LEU A 38 0.00 -1.53 -5.94
N LEU A 39 1.23 -1.63 -6.46
CA LEU A 39 1.51 -2.40 -7.68
C LEU A 39 1.14 -3.88 -7.51
N HIS A 40 1.51 -4.48 -6.38
CA HIS A 40 1.13 -5.86 -6.06
C HIS A 40 -0.40 -6.07 -6.05
N ARG A 41 -1.17 -5.12 -5.50
CA ARG A 41 -2.64 -5.19 -5.52
C ARG A 41 -3.19 -5.15 -6.94
N VAL A 42 -2.69 -4.25 -7.77
CA VAL A 42 -3.11 -4.14 -9.18
C VAL A 42 -2.81 -5.43 -9.93
N VAL A 43 -1.58 -5.94 -9.81
CA VAL A 43 -1.18 -7.20 -10.47
C VAL A 43 -2.02 -8.38 -9.98
N ALA A 44 -2.32 -8.46 -8.68
CA ALA A 44 -3.16 -9.52 -8.12
C ALA A 44 -4.59 -9.49 -8.67
N VAL A 45 -5.19 -8.30 -8.81
CA VAL A 45 -6.53 -8.10 -9.39
C VAL A 45 -6.54 -8.54 -10.85
N VAL A 46 -5.58 -8.06 -11.65
CA VAL A 46 -5.46 -8.41 -13.07
C VAL A 46 -5.29 -9.92 -13.25
N LYS A 47 -4.42 -10.56 -12.44
CA LYS A 47 -4.16 -12.00 -12.53
C LYS A 47 -5.38 -12.85 -12.12
N ARG A 48 -6.12 -12.43 -11.10
CA ARG A 48 -7.30 -13.17 -10.59
C ARG A 48 -8.51 -12.99 -11.49
N GLY A 49 -8.61 -11.88 -12.22
CA GLY A 49 -9.75 -11.57 -13.09
C GLY A 49 -11.02 -11.20 -12.32
N THR A 50 -10.94 -10.94 -11.01
CA THR A 50 -12.08 -10.44 -10.23
C THR A 50 -11.77 -9.08 -9.58
N PRO A 51 -12.77 -8.20 -9.39
CA PRO A 51 -12.57 -6.87 -8.84
C PRO A 51 -11.81 -6.85 -7.51
N TYR A 52 -11.19 -5.70 -7.20
CA TYR A 52 -10.60 -5.46 -5.88
C TYR A 52 -11.70 -5.48 -4.81
N GLN A 53 -11.42 -6.16 -3.71
CA GLN A 53 -12.28 -6.19 -2.52
C GLN A 53 -11.45 -5.69 -1.35
N GLU A 54 -11.98 -4.75 -0.57
CA GLU A 54 -11.29 -4.20 0.60
C GLU A 54 -11.30 -5.17 1.79
N LYS A 55 -12.30 -6.03 1.86
CA LYS A 55 -12.45 -7.10 2.85
C LYS A 55 -12.71 -8.41 2.09
N LEU A 56 -12.16 -9.52 2.59
CA LEU A 56 -12.66 -10.83 2.20
C LEU A 56 -13.87 -11.11 3.08
N ASP A 57 -15.02 -11.34 2.46
CA ASP A 57 -16.22 -11.88 3.11
C ASP A 57 -16.08 -13.38 3.37
#